data_AF-A0A956EN15-F1
#
_entry.id   AF-A0A956EN15-F1
#
_cell.length_a   1.000
_cell.length_b   1.000
_cell.length_c   1.000
_cell.angle_alpha   90.00
_cell.angle_beta   90.00
_cell.angle_gamma   90.00
#
_symmetry.space_group_name_H-M   'P 1'
#
loop_
_entity.id
_entity.type
_entity.pdbx_description
1 polymer ?
#
loop_
_entity_poly.entity_id
_entity_poly.type
_entity_poly.pdbx_seq_one_letter_code
_entity_poly.pdbx_strand_id
1 'polypeptide(L)'
;MAPRSRSLAPLALLALALLAPGCRNKIGSACKVSTDCSLRAARTCDLSYLVDKNGIEGAGGKGECIVEGCTVGSCPKEAVCVQIYSAAYLSVACDPETEDRPGADGRDDCDPNEVCLPEGVCADANTARATCRRECTRDSTCRAGYSCRETGRGGVYVARDPENPLETEETAICMPNG
;
A
#
# COMPACT_ATOMS: atom_id res chain seq x y z
N MET A 1 28.73 60.43 45.01
CA MET A 1 28.99 58.98 44.86
C MET A 1 27.66 58.27 44.77
N ALA A 2 27.29 57.77 43.58
CA ALA A 2 26.05 57.04 43.34
C ALA A 2 26.39 55.59 42.92
N PRO A 3 25.68 54.56 43.39
CA PRO A 3 26.00 53.17 43.06
C PRO A 3 25.46 52.79 41.67
N ARG A 4 26.31 52.18 40.86
CA ARG A 4 26.00 51.59 39.54
C ARG A 4 25.11 50.36 39.72
N SER A 5 23.93 50.35 39.10
CA SER A 5 23.10 49.15 38.96
C SER A 5 23.80 48.16 38.02
N ARG A 6 24.06 46.95 38.51
CA ARG A 6 24.60 45.84 37.71
C ARG A 6 23.42 45.21 36.96
N SER A 7 23.36 45.44 35.66
CA SER A 7 22.45 44.71 34.75
C SER A 7 22.80 43.22 34.78
N LEU A 8 21.94 42.42 35.39
CA LEU A 8 21.94 40.96 35.27
C LEU A 8 21.35 40.60 33.91
N ALA A 9 22.19 40.14 33.00
CA ALA A 9 21.76 39.55 31.73
C ALA A 9 20.99 38.24 31.99
N PRO A 10 19.82 38.00 31.36
CA PRO A 10 19.16 36.71 31.47
C PRO A 10 19.77 35.76 30.43
N LEU A 11 20.68 34.91 30.86
CA LEU A 11 21.14 33.74 30.09
C LEU A 11 20.28 32.54 30.50
N ALA A 12 19.11 32.42 29.88
CA ALA A 12 18.22 31.25 30.03
C ALA A 12 17.54 30.92 28.70
N LEU A 13 18.33 30.65 27.67
CA LEU A 13 17.90 29.93 26.47
C LEU A 13 18.37 28.48 26.61
N LEU A 14 17.78 27.76 27.57
CA LEU A 14 18.04 26.33 27.76
C LEU A 14 17.17 25.54 26.80
N ALA A 15 17.83 24.83 25.89
CA ALA A 15 17.30 24.03 24.82
C ALA A 15 16.19 23.05 25.27
N LEU A 16 14.96 23.33 24.85
CA LEU A 16 13.83 22.41 24.95
C LEU A 16 13.44 21.88 23.55
N ALA A 17 14.43 21.37 22.80
CA ALA A 17 14.20 20.60 21.56
C ALA A 17 14.16 19.09 21.84
N LEU A 18 13.55 18.71 22.97
CA LEU A 18 13.38 17.31 23.36
C LEU A 18 12.29 16.67 22.51
N LEU A 19 12.74 15.89 21.52
CA LEU A 19 12.11 14.64 21.08
C LEU A 19 10.58 14.70 20.91
N ALA A 20 10.09 15.50 19.96
CA ALA A 20 8.79 15.17 19.39
C ALA A 20 8.97 13.79 18.71
N PRO A 21 8.26 12.72 19.13
CA PRO A 21 8.15 11.55 18.28
C PRO A 21 7.44 12.06 17.04
N GLY A 22 8.21 12.40 16.00
CA GLY A 22 7.64 12.92 14.76
C GLY A 22 6.59 11.92 14.32
N CYS A 23 5.34 12.37 14.27
CA CYS A 23 4.20 11.55 13.87
C CYS A 23 4.57 10.92 12.53
N ARG A 24 5.03 9.66 12.56
CA ARG A 24 5.40 8.97 11.34
C ARG A 24 4.08 8.67 10.65
N ASN A 25 3.96 9.17 9.43
CA ASN A 25 2.82 8.85 8.60
C ASN A 25 2.70 7.33 8.45
N LYS A 26 1.47 6.83 8.58
CA LYS A 26 1.15 5.41 8.53
C LYS A 26 0.96 4.99 7.08
N ILE A 27 0.86 3.68 6.85
CA ILE A 27 0.38 3.19 5.56
C ILE A 27 -1.05 3.75 5.35
N GLY A 28 -1.35 4.19 4.13
CA GLY A 28 -2.61 4.86 3.82
C GLY A 28 -2.66 6.36 4.12
N SER A 29 -1.60 6.96 4.66
CA SER A 29 -1.53 8.42 4.85
C SER A 29 -1.34 9.14 3.52
N ALA A 30 -1.93 10.33 3.38
CA ALA A 30 -1.76 11.14 2.18
C ALA A 30 -0.36 11.76 2.10
N CYS A 31 0.23 11.79 0.90
CA CYS A 31 1.58 12.33 0.67
C CYS A 31 1.69 13.05 -0.68
N LYS A 32 2.75 13.86 -0.83
CA LYS A 32 3.17 14.46 -2.10
C LYS A 32 4.55 13.97 -2.53
N VAL A 33 5.40 13.63 -1.56
CA VAL A 33 6.75 13.13 -1.77
C VAL A 33 7.08 12.03 -0.76
N SER A 34 8.02 11.14 -1.07
CA SER A 34 8.36 9.99 -0.19
C SER A 34 8.86 10.39 1.20
N THR A 35 9.48 11.56 1.34
CA THR A 35 9.91 12.10 2.64
C THR A 35 8.74 12.45 3.56
N ASP A 36 7.54 12.69 3.01
CA ASP A 36 6.33 12.84 3.82
C ASP A 36 6.00 11.52 4.54
N CYS A 37 6.27 10.37 3.92
CA CYS A 37 5.97 9.05 4.46
C CYS A 37 7.05 8.56 5.44
N SER A 38 8.32 8.75 5.08
CA SER A 38 9.45 8.32 5.90
C SER A 38 10.75 9.00 5.48
N LEU A 39 11.43 9.64 6.44
CA LEU A 39 12.80 10.15 6.25
C LEU A 39 13.85 9.04 6.09
N ARG A 40 13.55 7.81 6.50
CA ARG A 40 14.44 6.65 6.43
C ARG A 40 14.10 5.71 5.27
N ALA A 41 13.29 6.16 4.31
CA ALA A 41 12.83 5.37 3.16
C ALA A 41 12.11 4.04 3.51
N ALA A 42 11.69 3.83 4.76
CA ALA A 42 10.88 2.67 5.16
C ALA A 42 9.47 2.64 4.54
N ARG A 43 9.03 3.76 3.93
CA ARG A 43 7.77 3.91 3.21
C ARG A 43 7.99 4.84 2.03
N THR A 44 7.28 4.58 0.94
CA THR A 44 7.33 5.36 -0.31
C THR A 44 5.99 6.04 -0.53
N CYS A 45 6.00 7.23 -1.13
CA CYS A 45 4.77 7.88 -1.57
C CYS A 45 4.38 7.31 -2.94
N ASP A 46 3.33 6.50 -2.98
CA ASP A 46 2.73 6.02 -4.21
C ASP A 46 1.95 7.17 -4.88
N LEU A 47 2.46 7.62 -6.01
CA LEU A 47 1.88 8.68 -6.82
C LEU A 47 1.08 8.13 -8.01
N SER A 48 0.89 6.81 -8.12
CA SER A 48 0.08 6.20 -9.17
C SER A 48 -1.37 6.70 -9.15
N TYR A 49 -1.88 7.06 -7.98
CA TYR A 49 -3.22 7.61 -7.79
C TYR A 49 -3.17 8.89 -6.95
N LEU A 50 -3.40 10.03 -7.61
CA LEU A 50 -3.44 11.34 -6.96
C LEU A 50 -4.88 11.74 -6.69
N VAL A 51 -5.34 11.48 -5.47
CA VAL A 51 -6.77 11.61 -5.13
C VAL A 51 -6.99 12.80 -4.20
N ASP A 52 -7.99 13.62 -4.51
CA ASP A 52 -8.44 14.70 -3.64
C ASP A 52 -9.35 14.19 -2.50
N LYS A 53 -9.85 15.10 -1.65
CA LYS A 53 -10.71 14.74 -0.51
C LYS A 53 -12.08 14.17 -0.91
N ASN A 54 -12.51 14.42 -2.14
CA ASN A 54 -13.80 13.98 -2.68
C ASN A 54 -13.66 12.65 -3.44
N GLY A 55 -12.43 12.13 -3.60
CA GLY A 55 -12.18 10.93 -4.40
C GLY A 55 -11.85 11.23 -5.86
N ILE A 56 -11.72 12.50 -6.25
CA ILE A 56 -11.46 12.83 -7.65
C ILE A 56 -9.96 12.76 -7.94
N GLU A 57 -9.59 12.00 -8.97
CA GLU A 57 -8.23 11.91 -9.46
C GLU A 57 -7.78 13.17 -10.19
N GLY A 58 -6.55 13.63 -9.92
CA GLY A 58 -5.95 14.72 -10.68
C GLY A 58 -4.67 15.28 -10.05
N ALA A 59 -4.00 16.17 -10.77
CA ALA A 59 -2.72 16.76 -10.36
C ALA A 59 -2.77 17.54 -9.03
N GLY A 60 -3.95 17.95 -8.58
CA GLY A 60 -4.16 18.58 -7.28
C GLY A 60 -4.34 17.61 -6.11
N GLY A 61 -4.46 16.32 -6.39
CA GLY A 61 -4.65 15.25 -5.41
C GLY A 61 -3.38 14.93 -4.62
N LYS A 62 -3.48 13.91 -3.76
CA LYS A 62 -2.36 13.39 -2.97
C LYS A 62 -2.22 11.90 -3.22
N GLY A 63 -0.97 11.44 -3.24
CA GLY A 63 -0.62 10.03 -3.25
C GLY A 63 -0.84 9.38 -1.88
N GLU A 64 -0.41 8.13 -1.77
CA GLU A 64 -0.57 7.31 -0.57
C GLU A 64 0.77 6.77 -0.08
N CYS A 65 1.00 6.81 1.23
CA CYS A 65 2.16 6.14 1.83
C CYS A 65 1.97 4.62 1.82
N ILE A 66 2.89 3.91 1.17
CA ILE A 66 2.92 2.44 1.06
C ILE A 66 4.29 1.87 1.44
N VAL A 67 4.38 0.55 1.47
CA VAL A 67 5.66 -0.20 1.42
C VAL A 67 5.65 -1.03 0.15
N GLU A 68 6.72 -1.01 -0.63
CA GLU A 68 6.86 -1.80 -1.86
C GLU A 68 7.60 -3.11 -1.59
N GLY A 69 7.39 -4.12 -2.45
CA GLY A 69 8.13 -5.37 -2.42
C GLY A 69 7.85 -6.22 -1.18
N CYS A 70 6.62 -6.16 -0.66
CA CYS A 70 6.22 -6.97 0.48
C CYS A 70 6.06 -8.45 0.09
N THR A 71 6.10 -9.30 1.11
CA THR A 71 5.71 -10.72 1.06
C THR A 71 4.66 -10.98 2.13
N VAL A 72 4.08 -12.18 2.14
CA VAL A 72 3.08 -12.58 3.16
C VAL A 72 3.64 -12.37 4.56
N GLY A 73 2.84 -11.72 5.41
CA GLY A 73 3.23 -11.41 6.79
C GLY A 73 4.33 -10.34 6.97
N SER A 74 4.90 -9.79 5.88
CA SER A 74 5.99 -8.81 5.99
C SER A 74 5.49 -7.38 6.28
N CYS A 75 4.19 -7.13 6.16
CA CYS A 75 3.61 -5.81 6.36
C CYS A 75 3.47 -5.44 7.85
N PRO A 76 3.51 -4.14 8.19
CA PRO A 76 3.12 -3.67 9.51
C PRO A 76 1.69 -4.09 9.86
N LYS A 77 1.36 -4.17 11.15
CA LYS A 77 0.06 -4.67 11.65
C LYS A 77 -1.17 -3.93 11.10
N GLU A 78 -1.04 -2.70 10.62
CA GLU A 78 -2.13 -1.93 10.02
C GLU A 78 -2.35 -2.18 8.52
N ALA A 79 -1.59 -3.10 7.92
CA ALA A 79 -1.54 -3.30 6.48
C ALA A 79 -1.40 -4.78 6.12
N VAL A 80 -1.86 -5.09 4.91
CA VAL A 80 -1.76 -6.40 4.29
C VAL A 80 -0.97 -6.29 2.99
N CYS A 81 -0.21 -7.33 2.65
CA CYS A 81 0.51 -7.38 1.39
C CYS A 81 -0.44 -7.75 0.26
N VAL A 82 -0.59 -6.87 -0.73
CA VAL A 82 -1.41 -7.15 -1.92
C VAL A 82 -0.56 -7.12 -3.18
N GLN A 83 -0.90 -7.99 -4.12
CA GLN A 83 -0.40 -8.00 -5.48
C GLN A 83 -1.42 -7.31 -6.39
N ILE A 84 -0.95 -6.29 -7.11
CA ILE A 84 -1.74 -5.52 -8.06
C ILE A 84 -1.28 -5.87 -9.47
N TYR A 85 -2.15 -6.50 -10.23
CA TYR A 85 -1.98 -6.84 -11.64
C TYR A 85 -2.59 -5.75 -12.51
N SER A 86 -1.87 -5.34 -13.55
CA SER A 86 -2.36 -4.33 -14.48
C SER A 86 -3.36 -4.98 -15.46
N ALA A 87 -4.51 -4.32 -15.66
CA ALA A 87 -5.53 -4.76 -16.62
C ALA A 87 -5.04 -4.78 -18.09
N ALA A 88 -3.87 -4.19 -18.38
CA ALA A 88 -3.29 -4.15 -19.72
C ALA A 88 -2.72 -5.50 -20.21
N TYR A 89 -2.68 -6.54 -19.38
CA TYR A 89 -2.05 -7.83 -19.67
C TYR A 89 -2.98 -9.03 -19.50
N LEU A 90 -4.30 -8.84 -19.64
CA LEU A 90 -5.29 -9.91 -19.57
C LEU A 90 -5.56 -10.44 -20.98
N SER A 91 -4.80 -11.44 -21.42
CA SER A 91 -4.78 -11.88 -22.83
C SER A 91 -5.42 -13.25 -23.05
N VAL A 92 -5.24 -14.20 -22.13
CA VAL A 92 -5.63 -15.61 -22.29
C VAL A 92 -6.61 -16.03 -21.21
N ALA A 93 -7.66 -16.76 -21.61
CA ALA A 93 -8.61 -17.35 -20.68
C ALA A 93 -8.03 -18.65 -20.09
N CYS A 94 -8.20 -18.83 -18.79
CA CYS A 94 -7.71 -19.99 -18.06
C CYS A 94 -8.74 -20.42 -17.01
N ASP A 95 -8.59 -21.61 -16.47
CA ASP A 95 -9.39 -22.10 -15.35
C ASP A 95 -8.52 -22.20 -14.10
N PRO A 96 -8.73 -21.35 -13.07
CA PRO A 96 -7.86 -21.29 -11.91
C PRO A 96 -7.86 -22.57 -11.06
N GLU A 97 -8.84 -23.47 -11.23
CA GLU A 97 -8.87 -24.76 -10.50
C GLU A 97 -8.06 -25.87 -11.19
N THR A 98 -7.84 -25.75 -12.50
CA THR A 98 -7.17 -26.76 -13.33
C THR A 98 -5.82 -26.29 -13.88
N GLU A 99 -5.54 -24.99 -13.85
CA GLU A 99 -4.26 -24.41 -14.26
C GLU A 99 -3.09 -24.95 -13.43
N ASP A 100 -1.99 -25.27 -14.11
CA ASP A 100 -0.74 -25.82 -13.55
C ASP A 100 -0.94 -27.11 -12.73
N ARG A 101 -2.12 -27.73 -12.83
CA ARG A 101 -2.44 -28.92 -12.06
C ARG A 101 -1.86 -30.16 -12.76
N PRO A 102 -1.12 -31.03 -12.05
CA PRO A 102 -0.69 -32.29 -12.64
C PRO A 102 -1.87 -33.26 -12.82
N GLY A 103 -2.00 -33.90 -13.99
CA GLY A 103 -2.97 -34.96 -14.22
C GLY A 103 -3.68 -34.87 -15.57
N ALA A 104 -4.65 -35.77 -15.79
CA ALA A 104 -5.41 -35.84 -17.03
C ALA A 104 -6.38 -34.65 -17.23
N ASP A 105 -6.79 -34.02 -16.14
CA ASP A 105 -7.73 -32.89 -16.11
C ASP A 105 -7.02 -31.53 -15.92
N GLY A 106 -5.69 -31.53 -15.87
CA GLY A 106 -4.87 -30.32 -15.72
C GLY A 106 -4.76 -29.55 -17.02
N ARG A 107 -4.67 -28.22 -16.89
CA ARG A 107 -4.41 -27.29 -18.00
C ARG A 107 -3.16 -26.47 -17.72
N ASP A 108 -2.59 -25.94 -18.78
CA ASP A 108 -1.39 -25.12 -18.82
C ASP A 108 -1.67 -24.05 -19.88
N ASP A 109 -2.68 -23.22 -19.58
CA ASP A 109 -3.23 -22.23 -20.51
C ASP A 109 -2.43 -20.92 -20.43
N CYS A 110 -1.84 -20.60 -19.28
CA CYS A 110 -1.03 -19.40 -19.05
C CYS A 110 0.44 -19.61 -19.42
N ASP A 111 1.14 -18.53 -19.78
CA ASP A 111 2.60 -18.62 -19.98
C ASP A 111 3.33 -18.92 -18.64
N PRO A 112 4.56 -19.46 -18.64
CA PRO A 112 5.29 -19.81 -17.42
C PRO A 112 5.55 -18.67 -16.42
N ASN A 113 5.36 -17.42 -16.83
CA ASN A 113 5.48 -16.23 -16.00
C ASN A 113 4.14 -15.55 -15.72
N GLU A 114 3.04 -16.18 -16.06
CA GLU A 114 1.69 -15.71 -15.81
C GLU A 114 1.05 -16.50 -14.66
N VAL A 115 -0.01 -15.93 -14.10
CA VAL A 115 -0.82 -16.55 -13.06
C VAL A 115 -2.28 -16.49 -13.51
N CYS A 116 -2.99 -17.61 -13.44
CA CYS A 116 -4.43 -17.60 -13.64
C CYS A 116 -5.13 -16.93 -12.46
N LEU A 117 -5.77 -15.78 -12.72
CA LEU A 117 -6.55 -15.04 -11.74
C LEU A 117 -7.94 -15.67 -11.53
N PRO A 118 -8.60 -15.46 -10.38
CA PRO A 118 -9.96 -15.95 -10.10
C PRO A 118 -11.00 -15.59 -11.17
N GLU A 119 -10.78 -14.51 -11.93
CA GLU A 119 -11.61 -14.10 -13.05
C GLU A 119 -11.47 -14.97 -14.30
N GLY A 120 -10.61 -16.00 -14.27
CA GLY A 120 -10.37 -16.92 -15.37
C GLY A 120 -9.53 -16.31 -16.49
N VAL A 121 -8.58 -15.44 -16.11
CA VAL A 121 -7.68 -14.75 -17.05
C VAL A 121 -6.24 -14.82 -16.55
N CYS A 122 -5.32 -15.10 -17.46
CA CYS A 122 -3.88 -15.08 -17.18
C CYS A 122 -3.40 -13.65 -17.01
N ALA A 123 -2.51 -13.44 -16.04
CA ALA A 123 -1.87 -12.15 -15.80
C ALA A 123 -0.38 -12.31 -15.51
N ASP A 124 0.44 -11.45 -16.12
CA ASP A 124 1.91 -11.48 -15.98
C ASP A 124 2.35 -11.19 -14.54
N ALA A 125 2.86 -12.22 -13.86
CA ALA A 125 3.35 -12.16 -12.50
C ALA A 125 4.55 -11.22 -12.34
N ASN A 126 5.35 -11.01 -13.39
CA ASN A 126 6.50 -10.11 -13.36
C ASN A 126 6.08 -8.64 -13.32
N THR A 127 4.86 -8.33 -13.79
CA THR A 127 4.32 -6.97 -13.76
C THR A 127 3.53 -6.67 -12.49
N ALA A 128 3.23 -7.70 -11.69
CA ALA A 128 2.50 -7.55 -10.45
C ALA A 128 3.29 -6.71 -9.44
N ARG A 129 2.67 -5.65 -8.93
CA ARG A 129 3.26 -4.83 -7.88
C ARG A 129 2.80 -5.32 -6.52
N ALA A 130 3.72 -5.91 -5.75
CA ALA A 130 3.49 -6.25 -4.35
C ALA A 130 3.65 -5.00 -3.46
N THR A 131 2.57 -4.58 -2.80
CA THR A 131 2.58 -3.40 -1.92
C THR A 131 1.81 -3.64 -0.64
N CYS A 132 2.32 -3.16 0.50
CA CYS A 132 1.55 -3.12 1.73
C CYS A 132 0.50 -2.00 1.62
N ARG A 133 -0.78 -2.38 1.62
CA ARG A 133 -1.92 -1.46 1.60
C ARG A 133 -2.62 -1.50 2.95
N ARG A 134 -3.20 -0.36 3.34
CA ARG A 134 -3.87 -0.25 4.62
C ARG A 134 -5.11 -1.14 4.64
N GLU A 135 -5.16 -2.05 5.60
CA GLU A 135 -6.33 -2.88 5.86
C GLU A 135 -7.44 -2.04 6.49
N CYS A 136 -8.69 -2.40 6.21
CA CYS A 136 -9.86 -1.70 6.72
C CYS A 136 -11.04 -2.65 6.92
N THR A 137 -12.00 -2.21 7.72
CA THR A 137 -13.30 -2.89 7.92
C THR A 137 -14.49 -2.04 7.53
N ARG A 138 -14.26 -0.75 7.26
CA ARG A 138 -15.27 0.26 6.87
C ARG A 138 -14.58 1.48 6.29
N ASP A 139 -15.28 2.22 5.42
CA ASP A 139 -14.77 3.40 4.70
C ASP A 139 -14.19 4.48 5.62
N SER A 140 -14.79 4.67 6.80
CA SER A 140 -14.34 5.66 7.78
C SER A 140 -12.99 5.33 8.45
N THR A 141 -12.40 4.16 8.15
CA THR A 141 -11.03 3.80 8.51
C THR A 141 -10.01 4.35 7.49
N CYS A 142 -10.48 4.62 6.28
CA CYS A 142 -9.69 5.09 5.16
C CYS A 142 -9.55 6.61 5.16
N ARG A 143 -8.59 7.11 4.37
CA ARG A 143 -8.42 8.55 4.18
C ARG A 143 -9.57 9.12 3.32
N ALA A 144 -9.76 10.43 3.37
CA ALA A 144 -10.71 11.09 2.49
C ALA A 144 -10.41 10.78 1.01
N GLY A 145 -11.47 10.53 0.23
CA GLY A 145 -11.40 10.09 -1.17
C GLY A 145 -11.13 8.59 -1.37
N TYR A 146 -11.12 7.80 -0.29
CA TYR A 146 -10.92 6.35 -0.33
C TYR A 146 -12.11 5.61 0.29
N SER A 147 -12.35 4.39 -0.17
CA SER A 147 -13.34 3.45 0.36
C SER A 147 -12.66 2.14 0.75
N CYS A 148 -13.31 1.42 1.66
CA CYS A 148 -12.88 0.11 2.09
C CYS A 148 -13.43 -0.94 1.14
N ARG A 149 -12.56 -1.57 0.37
CA ARG A 149 -12.94 -2.49 -0.70
C ARG A 149 -12.27 -3.84 -0.52
N GLU A 150 -13.06 -4.88 -0.70
CA GLU A 150 -12.58 -6.27 -0.71
C GLU A 150 -11.57 -6.50 -1.84
N THR A 151 -10.49 -7.20 -1.50
CA THR A 151 -9.53 -7.79 -2.43
C THR A 151 -10.13 -9.06 -3.07
N GLY A 152 -9.36 -9.75 -3.90
CA GLY A 152 -9.80 -10.98 -4.56
C GLY A 152 -10.45 -10.74 -5.92
N ARG A 153 -10.48 -9.49 -6.39
CA ARG A 153 -11.08 -9.11 -7.66
C ARG A 153 -10.44 -7.89 -8.30
N GLY A 154 -10.62 -7.74 -9.60
CA GLY A 154 -10.24 -6.55 -10.35
C GLY A 154 -8.72 -6.32 -10.36
N GLY A 155 -7.94 -7.39 -10.38
CA GLY A 155 -6.48 -7.31 -10.42
C GLY A 155 -5.83 -7.06 -9.05
N VAL A 156 -6.56 -7.08 -7.94
CA VAL A 156 -6.00 -6.82 -6.60
C VAL A 156 -6.26 -8.01 -5.68
N TYR A 157 -5.19 -8.71 -5.29
CA TYR A 157 -5.26 -9.93 -4.47
C TYR A 157 -4.31 -9.82 -3.30
N VAL A 158 -4.61 -10.50 -2.20
CA VAL A 158 -3.62 -10.71 -1.14
C VAL A 158 -2.46 -11.52 -1.73
N ALA A 159 -1.23 -11.17 -1.37
CA ALA A 159 -0.06 -11.94 -1.79
C ALA A 159 -0.22 -13.39 -1.32
N ARG A 160 -0.03 -14.36 -2.22
CA ARG A 160 -0.19 -15.78 -1.88
C ARG A 160 0.92 -16.28 -0.97
N ASP A 161 0.56 -17.14 -0.03
CA ASP A 161 1.53 -17.87 0.78
C ASP A 161 2.17 -18.97 -0.10
N PRO A 162 3.50 -18.97 -0.31
CA PRO A 162 4.15 -20.04 -1.07
C PRO A 162 4.02 -21.41 -0.39
N GLU A 163 3.79 -21.48 0.92
CA GLU A 163 3.56 -22.73 1.65
C GLU A 163 2.11 -23.23 1.48
N ASN A 164 1.16 -22.32 1.21
CA ASN A 164 -0.23 -22.64 0.94
C ASN A 164 -0.81 -21.86 -0.25
N PRO A 165 -0.38 -22.15 -1.48
CA PRO A 165 -0.69 -21.34 -2.66
C PRO A 165 -2.15 -21.42 -3.11
N LEU A 166 -2.92 -22.35 -2.55
CA LEU A 166 -4.34 -22.57 -2.84
C LEU A 166 -5.27 -21.86 -1.84
N GLU A 167 -4.75 -21.35 -0.73
CA GLU A 167 -5.55 -20.62 0.24
C GLU A 167 -5.77 -19.18 -0.25
N THR A 168 -7.01 -18.87 -0.59
CA THR A 168 -7.42 -17.51 -0.94
C THR A 168 -7.82 -16.76 0.32
N GLU A 169 -6.92 -15.93 0.83
CA GLU A 169 -7.29 -14.95 1.85
C GLU A 169 -7.99 -13.76 1.19
N GLU A 170 -9.24 -13.51 1.59
CA GLU A 170 -9.96 -12.29 1.26
C GLU A 170 -9.89 -11.33 2.45
N THR A 171 -9.52 -10.08 2.19
CA THR A 171 -9.57 -8.98 3.16
C THR A 171 -10.05 -7.72 2.47
N ALA A 172 -10.23 -6.63 3.20
CA ALA A 172 -10.55 -5.34 2.64
C ALA A 172 -9.42 -4.33 2.88
N ILE A 173 -9.11 -3.57 1.85
CA ILE A 173 -8.09 -2.52 1.87
C ILE A 173 -8.69 -1.17 1.50
N CYS A 174 -8.02 -0.10 1.93
CA CYS A 174 -8.36 1.25 1.50
C CYS A 174 -7.91 1.45 0.05
N MET A 175 -8.86 1.76 -0.84
CA MET A 175 -8.61 2.07 -2.24
C MET A 175 -9.22 3.42 -2.63
N PRO A 176 -8.69 4.13 -3.64
CA PRO A 176 -9.33 5.31 -4.21
C PRO A 176 -10.79 5.03 -4.61
N ASN A 177 -11.65 6.02 -4.38
CA ASN A 177 -12.98 6.05 -5.00
C ASN A 177 -12.76 6.34 -6.49
N GLY A 178 -13.05 5.37 -7.36
CA GLY A 178 -12.92 5.54 -8.81
C GLY A 178 -13.95 6.50 -9.40
#